data_AF-A0A955TLB7-F1
#
_entry.id   AF-A0A955TLB7-F1
#
_cell.length_a   1.000
_cell.length_b   1.000
_cell.length_c   1.000
_cell.angle_alpha   90.00
_cell.angle_beta   90.00
_cell.angle_gamma   90.00
#
_symmetry.space_group_name_H-M   'P 1'
#
loop_
_entity.id
_entity.type
_entity.pdbx_description
1 polymer ?
#
loop_
_entity_poly.entity_id
_entity_poly.type
_entity_poly.pdbx_seq_one_letter_code
_entity_poly.pdbx_strand_id
1 'polypeptide(L)'
;MDKGARVIKKYGLAMYITMYMILIRLGLRWLQLPKLLHLLRSSTLAASENLLGIQQVSYYTDRLLKLFPYNAKGNCLPRSLILFVFAPRYGYRVKFHCGVRKCDAGLDGHAWLTRNGEPFLESHRQIMGMVKTFSFPQD
;
A
#
# COMPACT_ATOMS: atom_id res chain seq x y z
N MET A 1 -19.19 -23.87 -15.98
CA MET A 1 -17.74 -24.17 -15.88
C MET A 1 -16.92 -22.89 -15.60
N ASP A 2 -17.10 -22.25 -14.44
CA ASP A 2 -16.49 -20.91 -14.12
C ASP A 2 -15.51 -20.95 -12.91
N LYS A 3 -15.17 -22.14 -12.40
CA LYS A 3 -14.26 -22.27 -11.25
C LYS A 3 -12.80 -22.05 -11.65
N GLY A 4 -12.38 -22.54 -12.83
CA GLY A 4 -10.99 -22.46 -13.31
C GLY A 4 -10.52 -21.03 -13.62
N ALA A 5 -11.33 -20.23 -14.31
CA ALA A 5 -10.99 -18.84 -14.63
C ALA A 5 -10.88 -17.96 -13.36
N ARG A 6 -11.73 -18.21 -12.36
CA ARG A 6 -11.70 -17.52 -11.07
C ARG A 6 -10.47 -17.88 -10.24
N VAL A 7 -10.03 -19.14 -10.31
CA VAL A 7 -8.81 -19.65 -9.68
C VAL A 7 -7.58 -19.01 -10.33
N ILE A 8 -7.46 -19.02 -11.65
CA ILE A 8 -6.33 -18.42 -12.40
C ILE A 8 -6.21 -16.92 -12.10
N LYS A 9 -7.33 -16.17 -12.06
CA LYS A 9 -7.32 -14.74 -11.67
C LYS A 9 -6.86 -14.52 -10.22
N LYS A 10 -7.25 -15.38 -9.28
CA LYS A 10 -6.84 -15.29 -7.86
C LYS A 10 -5.36 -15.57 -7.67
N TYR A 11 -4.83 -16.65 -8.26
CA TYR A 11 -3.40 -16.96 -8.17
C TYR A 11 -2.53 -15.97 -8.93
N GLY A 12 -3.02 -15.47 -10.08
CA GLY A 12 -2.38 -14.38 -10.82
C GLY A 12 -2.28 -13.11 -9.96
N LEU A 13 -3.35 -12.73 -9.26
CA LEU A 13 -3.32 -11.57 -8.37
C LEU A 13 -2.31 -11.74 -7.22
N ALA A 14 -2.32 -12.88 -6.54
CA ALA A 14 -1.40 -13.16 -5.44
C ALA A 14 0.07 -13.20 -5.89
N MET A 15 0.34 -13.78 -7.07
CA MET A 15 1.66 -13.78 -7.69
C MET A 15 2.11 -12.35 -8.01
N TYR A 16 1.21 -11.53 -8.58
CA TYR A 16 1.51 -10.16 -8.94
C TYR A 16 1.76 -9.27 -7.72
N ILE A 17 0.98 -9.44 -6.64
CA ILE A 17 1.22 -8.77 -5.35
C ILE A 17 2.58 -9.19 -4.77
N THR A 18 2.89 -10.49 -4.79
CA THR A 18 4.18 -11.01 -4.30
C THR A 18 5.35 -10.44 -5.10
N MET A 19 5.25 -10.39 -6.42
CA MET A 19 6.26 -9.77 -7.29
C MET A 19 6.48 -8.30 -6.91
N TYR A 20 5.42 -7.50 -6.78
CA TYR A 20 5.54 -6.10 -6.35
C TYR A 20 6.10 -5.97 -4.93
N MET A 21 5.75 -6.87 -4.02
CA MET A 21 6.32 -6.88 -2.68
C MET A 21 7.84 -7.06 -2.71
N ILE A 22 8.34 -7.97 -3.54
CA ILE A 22 9.79 -8.18 -3.71
C ILE A 22 10.43 -6.92 -4.32
N LEU A 23 9.87 -6.38 -5.40
CA LEU A 23 10.37 -5.17 -6.06
C LEU A 23 10.41 -3.98 -5.11
N ILE A 24 9.36 -3.78 -4.31
CA ILE A 24 9.30 -2.69 -3.33
C ILE A 24 10.36 -2.88 -2.24
N ARG A 25 10.55 -4.10 -1.73
CA ARG A 25 11.60 -4.36 -0.72
C ARG A 25 12.99 -4.07 -1.25
N LEU A 26 13.29 -4.52 -2.47
CA LEU A 26 14.56 -4.24 -3.13
C LEU A 26 14.72 -2.74 -3.41
N GLY A 27 13.66 -2.10 -3.90
CA GLY A 27 13.60 -0.66 -4.14
C GLY A 27 13.84 0.15 -2.86
N LEU A 28 13.22 -0.23 -1.74
CA LEU A 28 13.45 0.43 -0.44
C LEU A 28 14.89 0.25 0.08
N ARG A 29 15.59 -0.81 -0.34
CA ARG A 29 16.99 -1.04 0.03
C ARG A 29 17.97 -0.21 -0.79
N TRP A 30 17.64 0.09 -2.04
CA TRP A 30 18.57 0.71 -3.00
C TRP A 30 18.19 2.13 -3.42
N LEU A 31 16.93 2.53 -3.26
CA LEU A 31 16.40 3.81 -3.71
C LEU A 31 15.86 4.62 -2.54
N GLN A 32 15.90 5.94 -2.70
CA GLN A 32 15.19 6.85 -1.81
C GLN A 32 13.68 6.74 -2.04
N LEU A 33 12.90 6.87 -0.96
CA LEU A 33 11.44 6.75 -0.99
C LEU A 33 10.77 7.61 -2.08
N PRO A 34 11.12 8.90 -2.30
CA PRO A 34 10.50 9.70 -3.34
C PRO A 34 10.75 9.14 -4.75
N LYS A 35 11.99 8.71 -5.05
CA LYS A 35 12.35 8.11 -6.35
C LYS A 35 11.57 6.81 -6.57
N LEU A 36 11.44 5.99 -5.53
CA LEU A 36 10.64 4.77 -5.59
C LEU A 36 9.17 5.09 -5.86
N LEU A 37 8.58 6.07 -5.18
CA LEU A 37 7.19 6.47 -5.41
C LEU A 37 6.92 7.01 -6.81
N HIS A 38 7.86 7.77 -7.38
CA HIS A 38 7.78 8.19 -8.78
C HIS A 38 7.79 7.00 -9.75
N LEU A 39 8.64 5.99 -9.50
CA LEU A 39 8.69 4.77 -10.30
C LEU A 39 7.42 3.92 -10.14
N LEU A 40 6.89 3.84 -8.92
CA LEU A 40 5.71 3.07 -8.57
C LEU A 40 4.40 3.75 -9.00
N ARG A 41 4.43 5.06 -9.29
CA ARG A 41 3.26 5.81 -9.73
C ARG A 41 2.76 5.19 -11.03
N SER A 42 1.61 4.54 -10.96
CA SER A 42 0.94 4.05 -12.16
C SER A 42 0.36 5.22 -12.94
N SER A 43 0.64 5.26 -14.25
CA SER A 43 -0.02 6.17 -15.19
C SER A 43 -1.43 5.71 -15.57
N THR A 44 -1.79 4.47 -15.22
CA THR A 44 -3.06 3.85 -15.60
C THR A 44 -4.07 3.98 -14.47
N LEU A 45 -5.11 4.78 -14.70
CA LEU A 45 -6.28 4.87 -13.84
C LEU A 45 -7.43 4.12 -14.50
N ALA A 46 -8.01 3.15 -13.80
CA ALA A 46 -9.21 2.46 -14.30
C ALA A 46 -10.40 3.41 -14.38
N ALA A 47 -11.29 3.18 -15.35
CA ALA A 47 -12.44 4.05 -15.62
C ALA A 47 -13.50 4.04 -14.51
N SER A 48 -13.53 2.98 -13.69
CA SER A 48 -14.52 2.80 -12.62
C SER A 48 -13.89 2.26 -11.34
N GLU A 49 -14.42 2.69 -10.20
CA GLU A 49 -13.99 2.20 -8.89
C GLU A 49 -14.43 0.76 -8.65
N ASN A 50 -13.49 -0.08 -8.22
CA ASN A 50 -13.77 -1.49 -7.88
C ASN A 50 -13.30 -1.78 -6.46
N LEU A 51 -14.23 -1.58 -5.51
CA LEU A 51 -13.98 -1.76 -4.08
C LEU A 51 -13.61 -3.20 -3.71
N LEU A 52 -14.33 -4.20 -4.25
CA LEU A 52 -14.05 -5.61 -3.96
C LEU A 52 -12.65 -6.01 -4.41
N GLY A 53 -12.22 -5.51 -5.58
CA GLY A 53 -10.90 -5.78 -6.13
C GLY A 53 -9.79 -5.20 -5.25
N ILE A 54 -9.89 -3.94 -4.84
CA ILE A 54 -8.85 -3.34 -3.99
C ILE A 54 -8.85 -3.91 -2.56
N GLN A 55 -10.02 -4.31 -2.04
CA GLN A 55 -10.12 -5.03 -0.77
C GLN A 55 -9.43 -6.40 -0.83
N GLN A 56 -9.54 -7.12 -1.96
CA GLN A 56 -8.79 -8.36 -2.18
C GLN A 56 -7.28 -8.10 -2.19
N VAL A 57 -6.81 -7.03 -2.85
CA VAL A 57 -5.39 -6.65 -2.81
C VAL A 57 -4.93 -6.40 -1.39
N SER A 58 -5.68 -5.62 -0.61
CA SER A 58 -5.37 -5.39 0.81
C SER A 58 -5.30 -6.70 1.58
N TYR A 59 -6.31 -7.56 1.43
CA TYR A 59 -6.37 -8.85 2.13
C TYR A 59 -5.15 -9.73 1.84
N TYR A 60 -4.80 -9.91 0.56
CA TYR A 60 -3.64 -10.72 0.19
C TYR A 60 -2.32 -10.08 0.61
N THR A 61 -2.21 -8.76 0.52
CA THR A 61 -1.04 -8.01 0.99
C THR A 61 -0.82 -8.21 2.49
N ASP A 62 -1.88 -8.06 3.30
CA ASP A 62 -1.85 -8.24 4.74
C ASP A 62 -1.48 -9.68 5.12
N ARG A 63 -1.99 -10.68 4.39
CA ARG A 63 -1.63 -12.09 4.59
C ARG A 63 -0.18 -12.38 4.26
N LEU A 64 0.32 -11.88 3.12
CA LEU A 64 1.71 -12.08 2.71
C LEU A 64 2.67 -11.38 3.68
N LEU A 65 2.34 -10.18 4.17
CA LEU A 65 3.16 -9.46 5.15
C LEU A 65 3.15 -10.11 6.55
N LYS A 66 2.11 -10.87 6.90
CA LYS A 66 2.10 -11.71 8.10
C LYS A 66 3.03 -12.92 7.97
N LEU A 67 3.10 -13.53 6.79
CA LEU A 67 3.99 -14.68 6.54
C LEU A 67 5.46 -14.25 6.37
N PHE A 68 5.67 -13.10 5.74
CA PHE A 68 6.99 -12.54 5.48
C PHE A 68 7.03 -11.12 6.04
N PRO A 69 7.25 -10.92 7.35
CA PRO A 69 7.35 -9.57 7.91
C PRO A 69 8.53 -8.80 7.31
N TYR A 70 8.41 -7.48 7.21
CA TYR A 70 9.47 -6.61 6.69
C TYR A 70 10.49 -6.25 7.78
N ASN A 71 10.02 -5.86 8.96
CA ASN A 71 10.84 -5.63 10.15
C ASN A 71 10.00 -5.77 11.42
N ALA A 72 10.67 -5.79 12.59
CA ALA A 72 10.00 -5.88 13.88
C ALA A 72 9.14 -4.65 14.23
N LYS A 73 9.38 -3.51 13.55
CA LYS A 73 8.67 -2.24 13.78
C LYS A 73 7.36 -2.12 12.96
N GLY A 74 7.11 -3.02 12.02
CA GLY A 74 5.84 -3.14 11.33
C GLY A 74 5.91 -3.22 9.80
N ASN A 75 4.75 -3.50 9.21
CA ASN A 75 4.58 -3.75 7.78
C ASN A 75 3.88 -2.58 7.05
N CYS A 76 3.66 -1.45 7.73
CA CYS A 76 2.87 -0.32 7.22
C CYS A 76 3.47 0.29 5.94
N LEU A 77 4.80 0.49 5.89
CA LEU A 77 5.46 1.06 4.72
C LEU A 77 5.31 0.20 3.45
N PRO A 78 5.75 -1.07 3.43
CA PRO A 78 5.58 -1.91 2.24
C PRO A 78 4.10 -2.14 1.91
N ARG A 79 3.21 -2.25 2.91
CA ARG A 79 1.77 -2.35 2.70
C ARG A 79 1.23 -1.16 1.92
N SER A 80 1.47 0.05 2.42
CA SER A 80 0.96 1.28 1.83
C SER A 80 1.55 1.54 0.44
N LEU A 81 2.81 1.15 0.19
CA LEU A 81 3.41 1.20 -1.15
C LEU A 81 2.77 0.22 -2.14
N ILE A 82 2.49 -1.02 -1.72
CA ILE A 82 1.78 -1.98 -2.57
C ILE A 82 0.39 -1.43 -2.90
N LEU A 83 -0.36 -0.98 -1.89
CA LEU A 83 -1.68 -0.40 -2.12
C LEU A 83 -1.63 0.85 -3.00
N PHE A 84 -0.59 1.68 -2.88
CA PHE A 84 -0.39 2.86 -3.74
C PHE A 84 -0.25 2.47 -5.22
N VAL A 85 0.48 1.40 -5.52
CA VAL A 85 0.65 0.89 -6.89
C VAL A 85 -0.68 0.38 -7.46
N PHE A 86 -1.47 -0.32 -6.64
CA PHE A 86 -2.69 -0.99 -7.09
C PHE A 86 -3.91 -0.09 -7.11
N ALA A 87 -4.01 0.90 -6.22
CA ALA A 87 -5.18 1.77 -6.10
C ALA A 87 -5.63 2.39 -7.44
N PRO A 88 -4.74 2.99 -8.28
CA PRO A 88 -5.14 3.53 -9.58
C PRO A 88 -5.71 2.47 -10.53
N ARG A 89 -5.19 1.25 -10.50
CA ARG A 89 -5.67 0.12 -11.33
C ARG A 89 -7.08 -0.34 -10.96
N TYR A 90 -7.55 0.04 -9.77
CA TYR A 90 -8.92 -0.21 -9.31
C TYR A 90 -9.76 1.08 -9.26
N GLY A 91 -9.30 2.16 -9.91
CA GLY A 91 -10.04 3.41 -10.08
C GLY A 91 -9.81 4.44 -8.99
N TYR A 92 -8.93 4.17 -8.02
CA TYR A 92 -8.73 5.05 -6.87
C TYR A 92 -7.50 5.95 -7.05
N ARG A 93 -7.73 7.26 -7.05
CA ARG A 93 -6.65 8.24 -6.87
C ARG A 93 -6.35 8.38 -5.38
N VAL A 94 -5.14 8.01 -5.00
CA VAL A 94 -4.69 8.03 -3.61
C VAL A 94 -3.43 8.86 -3.46
N LYS A 95 -3.28 9.48 -2.30
CA LYS A 95 -2.03 10.09 -1.85
C LYS A 95 -1.38 9.17 -0.83
N PHE A 96 -0.07 8.98 -0.96
CA PHE A 96 0.75 8.28 0.00
C PHE A 96 1.28 9.25 1.05
N HIS A 97 1.28 8.84 2.31
CA HIS A 97 1.77 9.64 3.42
C HIS A 97 2.68 8.81 4.30
N CYS A 98 3.72 9.45 4.84
CA CYS A 98 4.41 8.99 6.04
C CYS A 98 4.24 10.04 7.13
N GLY A 99 4.21 9.58 8.37
CA GLY A 99 4.10 10.43 9.53
C GLY A 99 4.59 9.73 10.78
N VAL A 100 4.70 10.52 11.83
CA VAL A 100 5.21 10.07 13.12
C VAL A 100 4.35 10.63 14.24
N ARG A 101 4.31 9.91 15.36
CA ARG A 101 3.75 10.40 16.61
C ARG A 101 4.71 10.08 17.75
N LYS A 102 4.63 10.86 18.83
CA LYS A 102 5.29 10.52 20.09
C LYS A 102 4.45 9.45 20.79
N CYS A 103 5.13 8.46 21.35
CA CYS A 103 4.56 7.45 22.24
C CYS A 103 5.49 7.26 23.44
N ASP A 104 5.04 6.54 24.46
CA ASP A 104 5.81 6.35 25.70
C ASP A 104 7.17 5.67 25.46
N ALA A 105 7.29 4.88 24.38
CA ALA A 105 8.52 4.21 23.95
C ALA A 105 9.38 5.03 22.95
N GLY A 106 9.02 6.29 22.68
CA GLY A 106 9.76 7.19 21.79
C GLY A 106 8.95 7.69 20.60
N LEU A 107 9.44 7.47 19.38
CA LEU A 107 8.80 7.91 18.14
C LEU A 107 8.24 6.70 17.38
N ASP A 108 6.93 6.69 17.17
CA ASP A 108 6.22 5.69 16.37
C ASP A 108 5.98 6.24 14.96
N GLY A 109 6.32 5.46 13.94
CA GLY A 109 6.25 5.85 12.54
C GLY A 109 5.20 5.05 11.78
N HIS A 110 4.42 5.70 10.92
CA HIS A 110 3.39 5.06 10.14
C HIS A 110 3.35 5.59 8.71
N ALA A 111 2.97 4.72 7.79
CA ALA A 111 2.75 5.07 6.40
C ALA A 111 1.34 4.62 6.01
N TRP A 112 0.56 5.50 5.38
CA TRP A 112 -0.84 5.27 5.03
C TRP A 112 -1.19 5.91 3.69
N LEU A 113 -2.40 5.62 3.21
CA LEU A 113 -2.98 6.23 2.03
C LEU A 113 -4.18 7.10 2.41
N THR A 114 -4.38 8.18 1.66
CA THR A 114 -5.64 8.92 1.69
C THR A 114 -6.28 8.98 0.31
N ARG A 115 -7.60 9.06 0.28
CA ARG A 115 -8.43 9.37 -0.90
C ARG A 115 -9.28 10.57 -0.55
N ASN A 116 -9.15 11.66 -1.31
CA ASN A 116 -9.87 12.93 -1.04
C ASN A 116 -9.68 13.45 0.40
N GLY A 117 -8.49 13.23 0.99
CA GLY A 117 -8.18 13.63 2.36
C GLY A 117 -8.52 12.59 3.43
N GLU A 118 -9.37 11.61 3.12
CA GLU A 118 -9.82 10.58 4.06
C GLU A 118 -8.92 9.34 4.03
N PRO A 119 -8.71 8.65 5.17
CA PRO A 119 -7.99 7.37 5.21
C PRO A 119 -8.51 6.34 4.20
N PHE A 120 -7.61 5.69 3.47
CA PHE A 120 -7.96 4.67 2.47
C PHE A 120 -7.43 3.29 2.86
N LEU A 121 -8.34 2.35 3.13
CA LEU A 121 -8.05 0.97 3.55
C LEU A 121 -7.14 0.88 4.79
N GLU A 122 -7.30 1.83 5.70
CA GLU A 122 -6.61 1.94 6.99
C GLU A 122 -7.65 2.31 8.06
N SER A 123 -7.42 1.90 9.32
CA SER A 123 -8.28 2.34 10.42
C SER A 123 -7.87 3.72 10.92
N HIS A 124 -8.86 4.53 11.30
CA HIS A 124 -8.63 5.86 11.88
C HIS A 124 -7.69 5.83 13.10
N ARG A 125 -7.76 4.76 13.90
CA ARG A 125 -6.90 4.56 15.07
C ARG A 125 -5.41 4.52 14.72
N GLN A 126 -5.05 4.00 13.55
CA GLN A 126 -3.65 3.91 13.11
C GLN A 126 -3.07 5.28 12.69
N ILE A 127 -3.94 6.22 12.30
CA ILE A 127 -3.55 7.53 11.77
C ILE A 127 -3.73 8.65 12.81
N MET A 128 -4.58 8.42 13.82
CA MET A 128 -4.85 9.39 14.87
C MET A 128 -3.58 9.85 15.59
N GLY A 129 -3.39 11.17 15.66
CA GLY A 129 -2.23 11.80 16.29
C GLY A 129 -0.94 11.77 15.48
N MET A 130 -0.96 11.25 14.25
CA MET A 130 0.20 11.26 13.36
C MET A 130 0.43 12.65 12.76
N VAL A 131 1.64 13.17 12.88
CA VAL A 131 2.11 14.35 12.16
C VAL A 131 2.71 13.89 10.83
N LYS A 132 2.17 14.37 9.72
CA LYS A 132 2.69 14.08 8.37
C LYS A 132 4.10 14.64 8.21
N THR A 133 5.06 13.79 7.90
CA THR A 133 6.45 14.18 7.59
C THR A 133 6.75 14.13 6.10
N PHE A 134 5.97 13.35 5.34
CA PHE A 134 6.11 13.22 3.91
C PHE A 134 4.74 12.91 3.26
N SER A 135 4.51 13.45 2.06
CA SER A 135 3.31 13.17 1.26
C SER A 135 3.67 13.09 -0.22
N PHE A 136 2.99 12.22 -0.98
CA PHE A 136 3.19 12.04 -2.40
C PHE A 136 1.88 11.68 -3.14
N PRO A 137 1.58 12.28 -4.30
CA PRO A 137 2.24 13.48 -4.85
C PRO A 137 2.18 14.66 -3.86
N GLN A 138 3.18 15.54 -3.93
CA GLN A 138 3.16 16.80 -3.18
C GLN A 138 2.08 17.71 -3.78
N ASP A 139 1.38 18.43 -2.92
CA ASP A 139 0.49 19.53 -3.32
C ASP A 139 1.31 20.75 -3.74
#